data_AF-A0A2C6CL42-F1
#
_entry.id   AF-A0A2C6CL42-F1
#
_cell.length_a   1.000
_cell.length_b   1.000
_cell.length_c   1.000
_cell.angle_alpha   90.00
_cell.angle_beta   90.00
_cell.angle_gamma   90.00
#
_symmetry.space_group_name_H-M   'P 1'
#
loop_
_entity.id
_entity.type
_entity.pdbx_description
1 polymer ?
#
loop_
_entity_poly.entity_id
_entity_poly.type
_entity_poly.pdbx_seq_one_letter_code
_entity_poly.pdbx_strand_id
1 'polypeptide(L)'
;MFEKICNIFSKENIIDIFAILISIYNIYFTVKQEKKAKIAEVNNYWFRNYVRNFIENVKNETTNLLNNTNKDYFEFLMSLKKNFSEIRGNLWEIHFFDKKFYNTLFNFINEYEQKFSNTEISPNKEDIMKFQQIIMKSILTYERNNYTDFTIIYSF
;
A
#
# COMPACT_ATOMS: atom_id res chain seq x y z
N MET A 1 -5.63 19.33 65.42
CA MET A 1 -5.92 19.68 64.01
C MET A 1 -4.95 19.01 63.04
N PHE A 2 -3.68 18.78 63.41
CA PHE A 2 -2.70 18.00 62.62
C PHE A 2 -2.97 16.49 62.59
N GLU A 3 -3.51 15.88 63.66
CA GLU A 3 -3.83 14.43 63.68
C GLU A 3 -4.90 14.01 62.67
N LYS A 4 -5.83 14.90 62.32
CA LYS A 4 -6.85 14.62 61.29
C LYS A 4 -6.28 14.60 59.87
N ILE A 5 -5.14 15.27 59.64
CA ILE A 5 -4.44 15.25 58.35
C ILE A 5 -3.58 13.99 58.25
N CYS A 6 -2.97 13.53 59.37
CA CYS A 6 -2.20 12.29 59.39
C CYS A 6 -3.06 11.02 59.17
N ASN A 7 -4.33 11.02 59.59
CA ASN A 7 -5.24 9.88 59.37
C ASN A 7 -5.70 9.69 57.90
N ILE A 8 -5.46 10.67 57.02
CA ILE A 8 -5.70 10.52 55.58
C ILE A 8 -4.59 9.67 54.95
N PHE A 9 -3.42 9.56 55.59
CA PHE A 9 -2.25 8.84 55.11
C PHE A 9 -1.98 7.53 55.89
N SER A 10 -3.02 6.77 56.20
CA SER A 10 -2.82 5.35 56.57
C SER A 10 -2.25 4.60 55.35
N LYS A 11 -1.43 3.56 55.59
CA LYS A 11 -0.85 2.73 54.51
C LYS A 11 -1.91 2.20 53.53
N GLU A 12 -3.13 1.93 54.02
CA GLU A 12 -4.27 1.46 53.23
C GLU A 12 -4.79 2.56 52.27
N ASN A 13 -4.99 3.79 52.76
CA ASN A 13 -5.40 4.91 51.89
C ASN A 13 -4.38 5.23 50.79
N ILE A 14 -3.08 5.06 51.05
CA ILE A 14 -2.04 5.29 50.04
C ILE A 14 -2.12 4.23 48.93
N ILE A 15 -2.32 2.96 49.29
CA ILE A 15 -2.48 1.86 48.33
C ILE A 15 -3.71 2.11 47.44
N ASP A 16 -4.83 2.53 48.04
CA ASP A 16 -6.05 2.86 47.31
C ASP A 16 -5.85 4.04 46.35
N ILE A 17 -5.14 5.09 46.79
CA ILE A 17 -4.78 6.23 45.93
C ILE A 17 -3.92 5.76 44.73
N PHE A 18 -2.93 4.89 44.95
CA PHE A 18 -2.12 4.33 43.86
C PHE A 18 -2.95 3.47 42.91
N ALA A 19 -3.87 2.64 43.42
CA ALA A 19 -4.76 1.83 42.60
C ALA A 19 -5.68 2.68 41.71
N ILE A 20 -6.20 3.80 42.26
CA ILE A 20 -6.99 4.77 41.51
C ILE A 20 -6.14 5.43 40.41
N LEU A 21 -4.92 5.86 40.72
CA LEU A 21 -4.01 6.47 39.73
C LEU A 21 -3.64 5.51 38.60
N ILE A 22 -3.35 4.24 38.92
CA ILE A 22 -3.08 3.19 37.93
C ILE A 22 -4.31 2.96 37.04
N SER A 23 -5.51 2.94 37.64
CA SER A 23 -6.76 2.75 36.90
C SER A 23 -7.02 3.91 35.93
N ILE A 24 -6.83 5.16 36.38
CA ILE A 24 -6.96 6.36 35.53
C ILE A 24 -5.94 6.32 34.37
N TYR A 25 -4.69 5.96 34.67
CA TYR A 25 -3.64 5.81 33.65
C TYR A 25 -4.02 4.75 32.60
N ASN A 26 -4.50 3.59 33.04
CA ASN A 26 -4.92 2.51 32.14
C ASN A 26 -6.09 2.94 31.24
N ILE A 27 -7.09 3.64 31.77
CA ILE A 27 -8.20 4.20 30.97
C ILE A 27 -7.66 5.16 29.91
N TYR A 28 -6.80 6.11 30.30
CA TYR A 28 -6.19 7.06 29.38
C TYR A 28 -5.37 6.37 28.28
N PHE A 29 -4.55 5.38 28.65
CA PHE A 29 -3.74 4.62 27.72
C PHE A 29 -4.60 3.84 26.71
N THR A 30 -5.65 3.15 27.18
CA THR A 30 -6.59 2.43 26.34
C THR A 30 -7.27 3.35 25.33
N VAL A 31 -7.81 4.49 25.78
CA VAL A 31 -8.46 5.47 24.89
C VAL A 31 -7.47 6.01 23.85
N LYS A 32 -6.21 6.24 24.23
CA LYS A 32 -5.15 6.69 23.29
C LYS A 32 -4.82 5.62 22.25
N GLN A 33 -4.77 4.35 22.64
CA GLN A 33 -4.52 3.24 21.73
C GLN A 33 -5.68 3.01 20.76
N GLU A 34 -6.93 3.09 21.23
CA GLU A 34 -8.12 3.00 20.36
C GLU A 34 -8.13 4.11 19.29
N LYS A 35 -7.81 5.35 19.67
CA LYS A 35 -7.71 6.46 18.70
C LYS A 35 -6.66 6.17 17.62
N LYS A 36 -5.49 5.64 18.01
CA LYS A 36 -4.44 5.24 17.05
C LYS A 36 -4.89 4.09 16.16
N ALA A 37 -5.56 3.08 16.72
CA ALA A 37 -6.07 1.93 15.98
C ALA A 37 -7.09 2.37 14.91
N LYS A 38 -8.02 3.27 15.27
CA LYS A 38 -8.99 3.84 14.30
C LYS A 38 -8.31 4.59 13.16
N ILE A 39 -7.27 5.38 13.45
CA ILE A 39 -6.49 6.08 12.41
C ILE A 39 -5.80 5.06 11.48
N ALA A 40 -5.19 4.03 12.05
CA ALA A 40 -4.56 2.97 11.27
C ALA A 40 -5.57 2.20 10.40
N GLU A 41 -6.76 1.92 10.92
CA GLU A 41 -7.85 1.26 10.19
C GLU A 41 -8.34 2.11 9.00
N VAL A 42 -8.56 3.40 9.21
CA VAL A 42 -8.92 4.34 8.14
C VAL A 42 -7.83 4.41 7.07
N ASN A 43 -6.56 4.52 7.47
CA ASN A 43 -5.44 4.53 6.52
C ASN A 43 -5.35 3.22 5.74
N ASN A 44 -5.57 2.07 6.39
CA ASN A 44 -5.59 0.76 5.73
C ASN A 44 -6.76 0.62 4.76
N TYR A 45 -7.93 1.18 5.08
CA TYR A 45 -9.08 1.22 4.18
C TYR A 45 -8.78 2.01 2.91
N TRP A 46 -8.23 3.22 3.05
CA TRP A 46 -7.84 4.04 1.89
C TRP A 46 -6.75 3.38 1.06
N PHE A 47 -5.71 2.84 1.71
CA PHE A 47 -4.64 2.13 1.02
C PHE A 47 -5.15 0.96 0.19
N ARG A 48 -6.03 0.12 0.76
CA ARG A 48 -6.72 -0.98 0.04
C ARG A 48 -7.46 -0.48 -1.20
N ASN A 49 -8.18 0.63 -1.05
CA ASN A 49 -8.97 1.18 -2.15
C ASN A 49 -8.06 1.70 -3.28
N TYR A 50 -6.97 2.38 -2.94
CA TYR A 50 -5.98 2.83 -3.93
C TYR A 50 -5.30 1.66 -4.65
N VAL A 51 -4.89 0.62 -3.92
CA VAL A 51 -4.30 -0.59 -4.50
C VAL A 51 -5.28 -1.29 -5.45
N ARG A 52 -6.56 -1.40 -5.05
CA ARG A 52 -7.60 -1.98 -5.91
C ARG A 52 -7.80 -1.19 -7.20
N ASN A 53 -7.93 0.13 -7.11
CA ASN A 53 -8.07 1.01 -8.27
C ASN A 53 -6.83 0.90 -9.18
N PHE A 54 -5.64 0.84 -8.59
CA PHE A 54 -4.40 0.66 -9.33
C PHE A 54 -4.39 -0.66 -10.13
N ILE A 55 -4.80 -1.79 -9.53
CA ILE A 55 -4.90 -3.08 -10.24
C ILE A 55 -5.86 -2.98 -11.43
N GLU A 56 -7.02 -2.34 -11.23
CA GLU A 56 -8.02 -2.18 -12.29
C GLU A 56 -7.47 -1.32 -13.45
N ASN A 57 -6.78 -0.23 -13.13
CA ASN A 57 -6.12 0.62 -14.12
C ASN A 57 -5.03 -0.14 -14.88
N VAL A 58 -4.17 -0.91 -14.19
CA VAL A 58 -3.17 -1.76 -14.85
C VAL A 58 -3.84 -2.74 -15.82
N LYS A 59 -4.94 -3.37 -15.41
CA LYS A 59 -5.70 -4.30 -16.27
C LYS A 59 -6.26 -3.60 -17.50
N ASN A 60 -6.88 -2.43 -17.33
CA ASN A 60 -7.45 -1.65 -18.44
C ASN A 60 -6.38 -1.19 -19.42
N GLU A 61 -5.28 -0.62 -18.91
CA GLU A 61 -4.18 -0.13 -19.74
C GLU A 61 -3.43 -1.25 -20.46
N THR A 62 -3.28 -2.42 -19.81
CA THR A 62 -2.72 -3.61 -20.47
C THR A 62 -3.66 -4.11 -21.57
N THR A 63 -4.98 -4.13 -21.34
CA THR A 63 -5.97 -4.53 -22.35
C THR A 63 -5.95 -3.58 -23.55
N ASN A 64 -5.81 -2.27 -23.30
CA ASN A 64 -5.63 -1.28 -24.35
C ASN A 64 -4.35 -1.54 -25.18
N LEU A 65 -3.24 -1.96 -24.55
CA LEU A 65 -2.03 -2.36 -25.27
C LEU A 65 -2.26 -3.59 -26.15
N LEU A 66 -2.93 -4.61 -25.61
CA LEU A 66 -3.25 -5.86 -26.35
C LEU A 66 -4.10 -5.59 -27.59
N ASN A 67 -5.02 -4.62 -27.54
CA ASN A 67 -5.83 -4.24 -28.68
C ASN A 67 -5.05 -3.47 -29.76
N ASN A 68 -3.90 -2.88 -29.39
CA ASN A 68 -3.04 -2.12 -30.29
C ASN A 68 -1.88 -2.95 -30.88
N THR A 69 -1.74 -4.25 -30.53
CA THR A 69 -0.62 -5.09 -31.02
C THR A 69 -0.62 -5.33 -32.52
N ASN A 70 -1.74 -5.05 -33.21
CA ASN A 70 -1.88 -5.25 -34.66
C ASN A 70 -1.60 -3.98 -35.47
N LYS A 71 -1.24 -2.86 -34.81
CA LYS A 71 -0.91 -1.59 -35.45
C LYS A 71 0.54 -1.56 -35.90
N ASP A 72 0.87 -0.55 -36.70
CA ASP A 72 2.27 -0.23 -37.03
C ASP A 72 3.07 0.00 -35.73
N TYR A 73 4.34 -0.40 -35.75
CA TYR A 73 5.24 -0.36 -34.61
C TYR A 73 5.36 1.06 -34.01
N PHE A 74 5.35 2.11 -34.83
CA PHE A 74 5.36 3.49 -34.32
C PHE A 74 4.09 3.84 -33.53
N GLU A 75 2.91 3.44 -34.04
CA GLU A 75 1.64 3.64 -33.33
C GLU A 75 1.57 2.82 -32.04
N PHE A 76 2.15 1.62 -32.06
CA PHE A 76 2.30 0.80 -30.86
C PHE A 76 3.18 1.52 -29.82
N LEU A 77 4.34 2.05 -30.19
CA LEU A 77 5.23 2.76 -29.26
C LEU A 77 4.55 3.99 -28.63
N MET A 78 3.79 4.74 -29.41
CA MET A 78 3.01 5.88 -28.89
C MET A 78 1.94 5.42 -27.90
N SER A 79 1.24 4.33 -28.20
CA SER A 79 0.24 3.73 -27.31
C SER A 79 0.90 3.20 -26.03
N LEU A 80 2.08 2.59 -26.16
CA LEU A 80 2.89 2.10 -25.05
C LEU A 80 3.26 3.22 -24.09
N LYS A 81 3.86 4.29 -24.60
CA LYS A 81 4.23 5.47 -23.80
C LYS A 81 3.03 6.05 -23.06
N LYS A 82 1.89 6.16 -23.74
CA LYS A 82 0.64 6.66 -23.13
C LYS A 82 0.19 5.76 -21.98
N ASN A 83 0.02 4.47 -22.22
CA ASN A 83 -0.54 3.55 -21.24
C ASN A 83 0.39 3.37 -20.02
N PHE A 84 1.71 3.33 -20.22
CA PHE A 84 2.66 3.30 -19.10
C PHE A 84 2.67 4.61 -18.30
N SER A 85 2.44 5.75 -18.97
CA SER A 85 2.26 7.03 -18.27
C SER A 85 0.99 7.05 -17.42
N GLU A 86 -0.12 6.52 -17.93
CA GLU A 86 -1.39 6.35 -17.19
C GLU A 86 -1.19 5.44 -15.96
N ILE A 87 -0.52 4.30 -16.13
CA ILE A 87 -0.21 3.37 -15.02
C ILE A 87 0.61 4.07 -13.93
N ARG A 88 1.68 4.79 -14.30
CA ARG A 88 2.48 5.57 -13.33
C ARG A 88 1.68 6.66 -12.67
N GLY A 89 0.86 7.37 -13.45
CA GLY A 89 -0.01 8.43 -12.99
C GLY A 89 -0.90 7.95 -11.86
N ASN A 90 -1.42 6.72 -11.92
CA ASN A 90 -2.26 6.12 -10.89
C ASN A 90 -1.50 5.55 -9.68
N LEU A 91 -0.17 5.48 -9.72
CA LEU A 91 0.64 4.96 -8.63
C LEU A 91 0.90 6.03 -7.54
N TRP A 92 0.71 7.32 -7.85
CA TRP A 92 1.16 8.42 -6.99
C TRP A 92 0.53 8.42 -5.58
N GLU A 93 -0.73 8.03 -5.44
CA GLU A 93 -1.46 8.02 -4.16
C GLU A 93 -0.85 7.02 -3.17
N ILE A 94 -0.29 5.93 -3.69
CA ILE A 94 0.35 4.88 -2.92
C ILE A 94 1.64 5.37 -2.26
N HIS A 95 2.30 6.39 -2.83
CA HIS A 95 3.51 6.99 -2.26
C HIS A 95 3.29 7.53 -0.83
N PHE A 96 2.09 8.02 -0.53
CA PHE A 96 1.76 8.58 0.79
C PHE A 96 1.63 7.52 1.88
N PHE A 97 1.35 6.26 1.50
CA PHE A 97 1.08 5.17 2.44
C PHE A 97 2.26 4.21 2.55
N ASP A 98 2.88 3.84 1.42
CA ASP A 98 4.05 2.98 1.40
C ASP A 98 5.02 3.38 0.27
N LYS A 99 6.08 4.09 0.67
CA LYS A 99 7.14 4.54 -0.22
C LYS A 99 7.96 3.38 -0.80
N LYS A 100 8.17 2.29 -0.05
CA LYS A 100 8.93 1.12 -0.53
C LYS A 100 8.14 0.39 -1.61
N PHE A 101 6.83 0.20 -1.38
CA PHE A 101 5.91 -0.35 -2.36
C PHE A 101 5.88 0.51 -3.64
N TYR A 102 5.68 1.83 -3.48
CA TYR A 102 5.66 2.79 -4.59
C TYR A 102 6.95 2.71 -5.43
N ASN A 103 8.11 2.82 -4.80
CA ASN A 103 9.39 2.83 -5.52
C ASN A 103 9.63 1.50 -6.25
N THR A 104 9.29 0.38 -5.61
CA THR A 104 9.46 -0.96 -6.21
C THR A 104 8.61 -1.12 -7.46
N LEU A 105 7.33 -0.76 -7.40
CA LEU A 105 6.44 -0.81 -8.58
C LEU A 105 6.86 0.19 -9.66
N PHE A 106 7.20 1.42 -9.28
CA PHE A 106 7.60 2.46 -10.23
C PHE A 106 8.82 2.02 -11.04
N ASN A 107 9.84 1.46 -10.38
CA ASN A 107 11.03 0.95 -11.04
C ASN A 107 10.70 -0.22 -11.96
N PHE A 108 9.93 -1.19 -11.47
CA PHE A 108 9.47 -2.34 -12.26
C PHE A 108 8.71 -1.92 -13.53
N ILE A 109 7.79 -0.96 -13.42
CA ILE A 109 7.02 -0.43 -14.54
C ILE A 109 7.96 0.21 -15.58
N ASN A 110 8.95 0.98 -15.14
CA ASN A 110 9.92 1.61 -16.04
C ASN A 110 10.82 0.58 -16.74
N GLU A 111 11.27 -0.44 -16.03
CA GLU A 111 12.05 -1.54 -16.61
C GLU A 111 11.26 -2.26 -17.72
N TYR A 112 9.98 -2.54 -17.48
CA TYR A 112 9.12 -3.17 -18.49
C TYR A 112 8.83 -2.26 -19.68
N GLU A 113 8.60 -0.97 -19.46
CA GLU A 113 8.42 0.00 -20.55
C GLU A 113 9.67 0.05 -21.44
N GLN A 114 10.86 0.12 -20.84
CA GLN A 114 12.13 0.10 -21.56
C GLN A 114 12.30 -1.20 -22.34
N LYS A 115 12.00 -2.35 -21.71
CA LYS A 115 12.10 -3.66 -22.37
C LYS A 115 11.19 -3.75 -23.59
N PHE A 116 9.96 -3.25 -23.51
CA PHE A 116 9.02 -3.23 -24.63
C PHE A 116 9.36 -2.19 -25.71
N SER A 117 10.10 -1.13 -25.35
CA SER A 117 10.52 -0.08 -26.30
C SER A 117 11.82 -0.42 -27.03
N ASN A 118 12.66 -1.29 -26.45
CA ASN A 118 14.00 -1.61 -26.98
C ASN A 118 14.00 -2.78 -28.00
N THR A 119 12.84 -3.28 -28.40
CA THR A 119 12.71 -4.33 -29.42
C THR A 119 12.39 -3.72 -30.78
N GLU A 120 12.96 -4.25 -31.87
CA GLU A 120 12.65 -3.79 -33.25
C GLU A 120 11.22 -4.12 -33.71
N ILE A 121 10.51 -4.94 -32.94
CA ILE A 121 9.15 -5.40 -33.22
C ILE A 121 8.30 -5.20 -31.95
N SER A 122 7.00 -4.99 -32.13
CA SER A 122 6.05 -4.97 -31.00
C SER A 122 6.18 -6.27 -30.18
N PRO A 123 6.25 -6.21 -28.84
CA PRO A 123 6.16 -7.38 -27.99
C PRO A 123 4.89 -8.17 -28.30
N ASN A 124 4.99 -9.49 -28.17
CA ASN A 124 3.85 -10.35 -28.41
C ASN A 124 2.81 -10.21 -27.28
N LYS A 125 1.60 -10.72 -27.51
CA LYS A 125 0.52 -10.68 -26.51
C LYS A 125 0.91 -11.36 -25.19
N GLU A 126 1.70 -12.42 -25.28
CA GLU A 126 2.16 -13.18 -24.12
C GLU A 126 3.05 -12.32 -23.20
N ASP A 127 3.95 -11.53 -23.77
CA ASP A 127 4.85 -10.65 -23.01
C ASP A 127 4.08 -9.54 -22.28
N ILE A 128 3.08 -8.96 -22.93
CA ILE A 128 2.18 -7.97 -22.33
C ILE A 128 1.34 -8.60 -21.20
N MET A 129 0.85 -9.82 -21.40
CA MET A 129 0.13 -10.55 -20.35
C MET A 129 1.03 -10.94 -19.17
N LYS A 130 2.29 -11.30 -19.41
CA LYS A 130 3.28 -11.60 -18.36
C LYS A 130 3.48 -10.41 -17.43
N PHE A 131 3.59 -9.20 -17.98
CA PHE A 131 3.66 -7.97 -17.19
C PHE A 131 2.48 -7.83 -16.23
N GLN A 132 1.25 -7.96 -16.73
CA GLN A 132 0.04 -7.84 -15.92
C GLN A 132 -0.04 -8.94 -14.85
N GLN A 133 0.32 -10.17 -15.19
CA GLN A 133 0.32 -11.30 -14.26
C GLN A 133 1.31 -11.09 -13.11
N ILE A 134 2.52 -10.61 -13.40
CA ILE A 134 3.54 -10.35 -12.37
C ILE A 134 3.06 -9.27 -11.40
N ILE A 135 2.53 -8.14 -11.89
CA ILE A 135 1.99 -7.08 -11.02
C ILE A 135 0.87 -7.65 -10.15
N MET A 136 -0.11 -8.32 -10.76
CA MET A 136 -1.28 -8.79 -10.04
C MET A 136 -0.91 -9.85 -8.99
N LYS A 137 -0.02 -10.80 -9.32
CA LYS A 137 0.48 -11.81 -8.37
C LYS A 137 1.26 -11.19 -7.21
N SER A 138 2.13 -10.22 -7.51
CA SER A 138 2.94 -9.53 -6.49
C SER A 138 2.05 -8.77 -5.50
N ILE A 139 1.07 -8.02 -6.00
CA ILE A 139 0.15 -7.26 -5.17
C ILE A 139 -0.76 -8.19 -4.35
N LEU A 140 -1.37 -9.20 -4.97
CA LEU A 140 -2.22 -10.16 -4.25
C LEU A 140 -1.46 -10.88 -3.13
N THR A 141 -0.17 -11.18 -3.35
CA THR A 141 0.67 -11.81 -2.32
C THR A 141 0.96 -10.85 -1.18
N TYR A 142 1.24 -9.59 -1.51
CA TYR A 142 1.42 -8.54 -0.51
C TYR A 142 0.16 -8.27 0.30
N GLU A 143 -1.03 -8.26 -0.32
CA GLU A 143 -2.32 -8.18 0.37
C GLU A 143 -2.53 -9.38 1.31
N ARG A 144 -2.25 -10.60 0.85
CA ARG A 144 -2.32 -11.83 1.67
C ARG A 144 -1.38 -11.80 2.87
N ASN A 145 -0.23 -11.13 2.72
CA ASN A 145 0.74 -10.93 3.78
C ASN A 145 0.46 -9.66 4.61
N ASN A 146 -0.78 -9.16 4.63
CA ASN A 146 -1.16 -7.97 5.41
C ASN A 146 -0.28 -6.74 5.12
N TYR A 147 0.14 -6.56 3.87
CA TYR A 147 0.94 -5.42 3.44
C TYR A 147 2.33 -5.36 4.11
N THR A 148 2.90 -6.50 4.48
CA THR A 148 4.31 -6.58 4.94
C THR A 148 5.24 -6.96 3.80
N ASP A 149 6.34 -6.22 3.66
CA ASP A 149 7.48 -6.54 2.78
C ASP A 149 7.13 -6.81 1.31
N PHE A 150 6.72 -5.75 0.61
CA PHE A 150 6.45 -5.82 -0.83
C PHE A 150 7.69 -6.25 -1.63
N THR A 151 7.49 -7.20 -2.54
CA THR A 151 8.49 -7.70 -3.49
C THR A 151 7.81 -8.08 -4.81
N ILE A 152 8.58 -8.04 -5.92
CA ILE A 152 8.11 -8.49 -7.23
C ILE A 152 8.29 -10.01 -7.36
N ILE A 153 7.22 -10.70 -7.74
CA ILE A 153 7.20 -12.16 -7.91
C ILE A 153 7.26 -12.48 -9.40
N TYR A 154 8.45 -12.90 -9.87
CA TYR A 154 8.70 -13.27 -11.26
C TYR A 154 8.33 -14.72 -11.61
N SER A 155 7.91 -15.55 -10.65
CA SER A 155 7.56 -16.94 -10.91
C SER A 155 6.26 -17.05 -11.71
N PHE A 156 6.27 -17.88 -12.75
CA PHE A 156 5.09 -18.23 -13.55
C PHE A 156 4.41 -19.46 -12.94
#